data_AF-A0A7I7JTP1-F1
#
_entry.id   AF-A0A7I7JTP1-F1
#
_cell.length_a   1.000
_cell.length_b   1.000
_cell.length_c   1.000
_cell.angle_alpha   90.00
_cell.angle_beta   90.00
_cell.angle_gamma   90.00
#
_symmetry.space_group_name_H-M   'P 1'
#
loop_
_entity.id
_entity.type
_entity.pdbx_description
1 polymer ?
#
loop_
_entity_poly.entity_id
_entity_poly.type
_entity_poly.pdbx_seq_one_letter_code
_entity_poly.pdbx_strand_id
1 'polypeptide(L)'
;MHSPDKAGRDVGDIAGTDPLGVTATNDVDEILALDADAVIYTPLMGDQDQVAALLRAGKNVVTPVGWLYPSERSGAPLREAALAGNATLHGTGIAPGGISEKFPLMLSAMSTGVTFVRAEEYSDLRTYEAPDVLRHVMGFGETPDKALTGPMQKMLDAGFIQAVRMCVDQLGFAADPKVRATQEVAVATAPIDSPIGQIEPGQVAGRKFHWEALVDDEPVVRVTVNWLMGEDNLDPAWSFGPAGQRYEIEVCGNPDFTVSIKGFQSDIGGEGPEYGVVGTAAHCVNSVPAVRGATRDRHLSRSAADQRQSRTREGAPMTDGMRALVLAGGGLAGIAWETGVLLGICDEAPRAGAALLDSEVLVGTSAGSTVAAQLSSGTALEELFARQLSDEAGAREIHPGVAIETITEFFLDAMQTPGATKEEKLRKIGAVAAAADTVSEPTRRDVIAHRLPSHDWPRRVLRMTGIDLDTGELVIFDNDSGVGLVDAVAASCAVPGVWPPVRIGSRRFMDGGVGSTVNMSAADDCATAVALVPSSSQTPSPWGTGTVDEINAFPGATLAIYADAESLQAFGPNPLDPACRAPSAQAGRAQGRREARRVAEFLGA
;
A
#
# COMPACT_ATOMS: atom_id res chain seq x y z
N MET A 1 -18.24 -21.77 -13.78
CA MET A 1 -17.95 -23.23 -13.90
C MET A 1 -16.93 -23.44 -15.00
N HIS A 2 -15.93 -24.32 -14.84
CA HIS A 2 -14.94 -24.58 -15.91
C HIS A 2 -15.15 -25.90 -16.66
N SER A 3 -15.96 -26.82 -16.13
CA SER A 3 -16.27 -28.10 -16.78
C SER A 3 -17.46 -27.95 -17.74
N PRO A 4 -17.33 -28.39 -19.01
CA PRO A 4 -18.43 -28.39 -19.99
C PRO A 4 -19.67 -29.16 -19.50
N ASP A 5 -19.46 -30.24 -18.74
CA ASP A 5 -20.53 -31.13 -18.26
C ASP A 5 -21.46 -30.49 -17.22
N LYS A 6 -21.10 -29.31 -16.74
CA LYS A 6 -21.86 -28.54 -15.75
C LYS A 6 -22.58 -27.33 -16.37
N ALA A 7 -22.15 -26.85 -17.54
CA ALA A 7 -22.78 -25.72 -18.20
C ALA A 7 -24.18 -26.09 -18.71
N GLY A 8 -25.16 -25.21 -18.52
CA GLY A 8 -26.55 -25.43 -18.93
C GLY A 8 -27.37 -26.32 -18.00
N ARG A 9 -26.79 -26.86 -16.92
CA ARG A 9 -27.50 -27.65 -15.90
C ARG A 9 -28.00 -26.78 -14.76
N ASP A 10 -29.03 -27.24 -14.06
CA ASP A 10 -29.49 -26.60 -12.83
C ASP A 10 -28.47 -26.78 -11.70
N VAL A 11 -28.23 -25.70 -10.93
CA VAL A 11 -27.28 -25.70 -9.81
C VAL A 11 -27.70 -26.67 -8.70
N GLY A 12 -29.01 -26.88 -8.48
CA GLY A 12 -29.53 -27.87 -7.54
C GLY A 12 -29.13 -29.29 -7.94
N ASP A 13 -29.30 -29.65 -9.20
CA ASP A 13 -28.88 -30.96 -9.73
C ASP A 13 -27.36 -31.17 -9.59
N ILE A 14 -26.58 -30.11 -9.75
CA ILE A 14 -25.12 -30.16 -9.59
C ILE A 14 -24.75 -30.33 -8.11
N ALA A 15 -25.47 -29.68 -7.19
CA ALA A 15 -25.26 -29.75 -5.75
C ALA A 15 -25.85 -31.01 -5.11
N GLY A 16 -26.61 -31.82 -5.87
CA GLY A 16 -27.29 -33.00 -5.35
C GLY A 16 -28.55 -32.68 -4.54
N THR A 17 -29.18 -31.54 -4.78
CA THR A 17 -30.44 -31.11 -4.15
C THR A 17 -31.57 -31.02 -5.17
N ASP A 18 -32.78 -30.68 -4.71
CA ASP A 18 -33.88 -30.34 -5.62
C ASP A 18 -33.51 -29.16 -6.54
N PRO A 19 -34.05 -29.08 -7.77
CA PRO A 19 -33.78 -27.99 -8.70
C PRO A 19 -34.06 -26.62 -8.09
N LEU A 20 -33.12 -25.69 -8.31
CA LEU A 20 -33.16 -24.34 -7.74
C LEU A 20 -33.63 -23.28 -8.76
N GLY A 21 -33.77 -23.65 -10.04
CA GLY A 21 -34.13 -22.73 -11.11
C GLY A 21 -32.98 -21.81 -11.54
N VAL A 22 -31.75 -22.14 -11.16
CA VAL A 22 -30.54 -21.37 -11.50
C VAL A 22 -29.71 -22.21 -12.45
N THR A 23 -29.57 -21.77 -13.69
CA THR A 23 -28.76 -22.44 -14.71
C THR A 23 -27.28 -22.08 -14.55
N ALA A 24 -26.41 -23.09 -14.45
CA ALA A 24 -24.98 -22.88 -14.39
C ALA A 24 -24.40 -22.46 -15.75
N THR A 25 -23.50 -21.48 -15.75
CA THR A 25 -22.79 -21.01 -16.96
C THR A 25 -21.26 -21.09 -16.80
N ASN A 26 -20.59 -21.21 -17.94
CA ASN A 26 -19.14 -21.09 -18.08
C ASN A 26 -18.74 -19.84 -18.88
N ASP A 27 -19.70 -19.00 -19.27
CA ASP A 27 -19.45 -17.72 -19.93
C ASP A 27 -19.14 -16.64 -18.87
N VAL A 28 -17.98 -15.99 -19.00
CA VAL A 28 -17.52 -14.96 -18.08
C VAL A 28 -18.32 -13.67 -18.23
N ASP A 29 -18.73 -13.32 -19.45
CA ASP A 29 -19.49 -12.09 -19.69
C ASP A 29 -20.90 -12.21 -19.10
N GLU A 30 -21.52 -13.39 -19.19
CA GLU A 30 -22.77 -13.69 -18.50
C GLU A 30 -22.61 -13.53 -16.98
N ILE A 31 -21.55 -14.08 -16.39
CA ILE A 31 -21.27 -13.97 -14.94
C ILE A 31 -21.08 -12.51 -14.52
N LEU A 32 -20.33 -11.73 -15.30
CA LEU A 32 -20.07 -10.32 -15.01
C LEU A 32 -21.33 -9.46 -15.16
N ALA A 33 -22.26 -9.83 -16.04
CA ALA A 33 -23.52 -9.14 -16.25
C ALA A 33 -24.58 -9.44 -15.17
N LEU A 34 -24.42 -10.49 -14.36
CA LEU A 34 -25.36 -10.82 -13.29
C LEU A 34 -25.49 -9.68 -12.27
N ASP A 35 -26.73 -9.39 -11.87
CA ASP A 35 -27.04 -8.49 -10.76
C ASP A 35 -26.79 -9.22 -9.43
N ALA A 36 -25.53 -9.31 -9.04
CA ALA A 36 -25.07 -10.00 -7.85
C ALA A 36 -24.33 -9.05 -6.91
N ASP A 37 -24.72 -9.05 -5.64
CA ASP A 37 -24.08 -8.26 -4.58
C ASP A 37 -22.69 -8.78 -4.18
N ALA A 38 -22.48 -10.10 -4.29
CA ALA A 38 -21.25 -10.77 -3.89
C ALA A 38 -21.06 -12.08 -4.65
N VAL A 39 -19.81 -12.51 -4.77
CA VAL A 39 -19.38 -13.73 -5.44
C VAL A 39 -18.49 -14.52 -4.48
N ILE A 40 -18.84 -15.78 -4.24
CA ILE A 40 -17.97 -16.74 -3.59
C ILE A 40 -17.12 -17.40 -4.68
N TYR A 41 -15.84 -17.06 -4.72
CA TYR A 41 -14.91 -17.46 -5.77
C TYR A 41 -14.03 -18.63 -5.29
N THR A 42 -14.25 -19.84 -5.84
CA THR A 42 -13.63 -21.09 -5.35
C THR A 42 -13.06 -21.98 -6.48
N PRO A 43 -12.14 -21.48 -7.32
CA PRO A 43 -11.43 -22.33 -8.28
C PRO A 43 -10.40 -23.22 -7.57
N LEU A 44 -9.75 -24.13 -8.32
CA LEU A 44 -8.60 -24.88 -7.80
C LEU A 44 -7.39 -23.97 -7.49
N MET A 45 -7.15 -22.97 -8.35
CA MET A 45 -6.15 -21.93 -8.16
C MET A 45 -6.77 -20.57 -8.47
N GLY A 46 -6.45 -19.56 -7.66
CA GLY A 46 -6.98 -18.22 -7.86
C GLY A 46 -6.41 -17.55 -9.11
N ASP A 47 -7.29 -17.00 -9.94
CA ASP A 47 -6.93 -16.19 -11.11
C ASP A 47 -7.14 -14.71 -10.77
N GLN A 48 -6.05 -13.95 -10.75
CA GLN A 48 -6.06 -12.54 -10.40
C GLN A 48 -6.91 -11.71 -11.37
N ASP A 49 -6.88 -12.03 -12.66
CA ASP A 49 -7.58 -11.24 -13.68
C ASP A 49 -9.09 -11.46 -13.60
N GLN A 50 -9.52 -12.69 -13.31
CA GLN A 50 -10.94 -12.99 -13.04
C GLN A 50 -11.44 -12.25 -11.80
N VAL A 51 -10.69 -12.28 -10.70
CA VAL A 51 -11.07 -11.57 -9.47
C VAL A 51 -11.10 -10.07 -9.72
N ALA A 52 -10.13 -9.51 -10.45
CA ALA A 52 -10.12 -8.10 -10.83
C ALA A 52 -11.33 -7.72 -11.69
N ALA A 53 -11.74 -8.58 -12.64
CA ALA A 53 -12.91 -8.34 -13.47
C ALA A 53 -14.21 -8.31 -12.64
N LEU A 54 -14.38 -9.27 -11.73
CA LEU A 54 -15.52 -9.31 -10.81
C LEU A 54 -15.60 -8.05 -9.95
N LEU A 55 -14.46 -7.65 -9.37
CA LEU A 55 -14.36 -6.45 -8.55
C LEU A 55 -14.69 -5.18 -9.33
N ARG A 56 -14.14 -5.01 -10.56
CA ARG A 56 -14.46 -3.85 -11.43
C ARG A 56 -15.92 -3.81 -11.84
N ALA A 57 -16.56 -4.97 -12.00
CA ALA A 57 -18.01 -5.08 -12.25
C ALA A 57 -18.86 -4.80 -11.00
N GLY A 58 -18.27 -4.34 -9.90
CA GLY A 58 -18.95 -3.95 -8.67
C GLY A 58 -19.36 -5.12 -7.76
N LYS A 59 -18.84 -6.32 -8.03
CA LYS A 59 -19.16 -7.51 -7.25
C LYS A 59 -18.16 -7.66 -6.11
N ASN A 60 -18.66 -7.71 -4.88
CA ASN A 60 -17.82 -8.10 -3.75
C ASN A 60 -17.34 -9.54 -3.93
N VAL A 61 -16.10 -9.85 -3.58
CA VAL A 61 -15.53 -11.19 -3.76
C VAL A 61 -15.09 -11.75 -2.42
N VAL A 62 -15.58 -12.95 -2.09
CA VAL A 62 -15.09 -13.77 -0.97
C VAL A 62 -14.43 -15.02 -1.55
N THR A 63 -13.22 -15.35 -1.12
CA THR A 63 -12.47 -16.49 -1.67
C THR A 63 -11.72 -17.24 -0.57
N PRO A 64 -11.75 -18.59 -0.57
CA PRO A 64 -10.84 -19.40 0.24
C PRO A 64 -9.47 -19.60 -0.40
N VAL A 65 -9.25 -19.05 -1.59
CA VAL A 65 -8.07 -19.33 -2.42
C VAL A 65 -7.28 -18.04 -2.63
N GLY A 66 -6.42 -17.72 -1.66
CA GLY A 66 -5.45 -16.61 -1.73
C GLY A 66 -5.94 -15.26 -1.18
N TRP A 67 -5.05 -14.26 -1.27
CA TRP A 67 -5.28 -12.87 -0.84
C TRP A 67 -5.81 -12.70 0.58
N LEU A 68 -5.35 -13.55 1.51
CA LEU A 68 -5.66 -13.42 2.94
C LEU A 68 -5.05 -12.15 3.53
N TYR A 69 -3.76 -11.95 3.31
CA TYR A 69 -2.97 -10.81 3.78
C TYR A 69 -1.86 -10.52 2.77
N PRO A 70 -2.25 -10.11 1.54
CA PRO A 70 -1.30 -9.93 0.46
C PRO A 70 -0.38 -8.75 0.78
N SER A 71 0.91 -8.87 0.42
CA SER A 71 1.81 -7.70 0.40
C SER A 71 1.26 -6.60 -0.50
N GLU A 72 1.64 -5.34 -0.28
CA GLU A 72 1.21 -4.22 -1.12
C GLU A 72 1.43 -4.50 -2.62
N ARG A 73 2.60 -5.04 -2.99
CA ARG A 73 2.90 -5.43 -4.37
C ARG A 73 1.91 -6.44 -4.96
N SER A 74 1.57 -7.49 -4.19
CA SER A 74 0.67 -8.56 -4.65
C SER A 74 -0.82 -8.20 -4.53
N GLY A 75 -1.16 -7.23 -3.68
CA GLY A 75 -2.52 -6.79 -3.43
C GLY A 75 -2.94 -5.59 -4.29
N ALA A 76 -1.99 -4.78 -4.77
CA ALA A 76 -2.27 -3.54 -5.49
C ALA A 76 -3.22 -3.73 -6.70
N PRO A 77 -3.02 -4.70 -7.62
CA PRO A 77 -3.90 -4.85 -8.78
C PRO A 77 -5.37 -5.15 -8.40
N LEU A 78 -5.58 -5.93 -7.35
CA LEU A 78 -6.92 -6.25 -6.86
C LEU A 78 -7.52 -5.12 -6.03
N ARG A 79 -6.69 -4.35 -5.33
CA ARG A 79 -7.13 -3.14 -4.63
C ARG A 79 -7.62 -2.07 -5.61
N GLU A 80 -6.90 -1.85 -6.71
CA GLU A 80 -7.34 -0.98 -7.80
C GLU A 80 -8.69 -1.42 -8.37
N ALA A 81 -8.82 -2.71 -8.68
CA ALA A 81 -10.06 -3.28 -9.20
C ALA A 81 -11.24 -3.14 -8.21
N ALA A 82 -11.00 -3.42 -6.93
CA ALA A 82 -11.97 -3.25 -5.85
C ALA A 82 -12.43 -1.79 -5.72
N LEU A 83 -11.50 -0.84 -5.78
CA LEU A 83 -11.83 0.59 -5.72
C LEU A 83 -12.63 1.03 -6.95
N ALA A 84 -12.24 0.61 -8.15
CA ALA A 84 -12.92 0.98 -9.40
C ALA A 84 -14.39 0.54 -9.44
N GLY A 85 -14.71 -0.65 -8.90
CA GLY A 85 -16.08 -1.12 -8.82
C GLY A 85 -16.80 -0.81 -7.51
N ASN A 86 -16.18 -0.08 -6.57
CA ASN A 86 -16.70 0.08 -5.21
C ASN A 86 -17.05 -1.27 -4.54
N ALA A 87 -16.18 -2.26 -4.72
CA ALA A 87 -16.31 -3.61 -4.22
C ALA A 87 -15.24 -3.92 -3.17
N THR A 88 -15.42 -5.01 -2.44
CA THR A 88 -14.47 -5.50 -1.45
C THR A 88 -14.02 -6.92 -1.81
N LEU A 89 -12.72 -7.18 -1.70
CA LEU A 89 -12.14 -8.53 -1.76
C LEU A 89 -11.84 -9.02 -0.34
N HIS A 90 -12.23 -10.25 -0.03
CA HIS A 90 -11.96 -10.91 1.24
C HIS A 90 -11.43 -12.33 1.03
N GLY A 91 -10.13 -12.52 1.22
CA GLY A 91 -9.52 -13.84 1.37
C GLY A 91 -9.78 -14.40 2.76
N THR A 92 -10.30 -15.63 2.84
CA THR A 92 -10.62 -16.30 4.11
C THR A 92 -10.43 -17.82 4.02
N GLY A 93 -10.87 -18.59 5.01
CA GLY A 93 -10.74 -20.05 5.03
C GLY A 93 -10.62 -20.59 6.45
N ILE A 94 -10.32 -21.89 6.58
CA ILE A 94 -10.04 -22.49 7.89
C ILE A 94 -8.57 -22.28 8.31
N ALA A 95 -7.63 -22.67 7.44
CA ALA A 95 -6.19 -22.48 7.58
C ALA A 95 -5.54 -22.57 6.18
N PRO A 96 -5.10 -21.46 5.56
CA PRO A 96 -5.13 -20.08 6.05
C PRO A 96 -6.52 -19.42 6.04
N GLY A 97 -6.77 -18.45 6.93
CA GLY A 97 -8.00 -17.64 6.94
C GLY A 97 -8.75 -17.55 8.27
N GLY A 98 -8.38 -18.40 9.24
CA GLY A 98 -8.94 -18.43 10.57
C GLY A 98 -7.93 -18.92 11.61
N ILE A 99 -7.72 -20.23 11.66
CA ILE A 99 -6.97 -20.91 12.73
C ILE A 99 -5.49 -20.55 12.72
N SER A 100 -4.88 -20.36 11.55
CA SER A 100 -3.45 -20.08 11.43
C SER A 100 -3.03 -18.66 11.84
N GLU A 101 -3.95 -17.70 11.84
CA GLU A 101 -3.60 -16.29 12.10
C GLU A 101 -4.62 -15.52 12.95
N LYS A 102 -5.92 -15.54 12.60
CA LYS A 102 -6.94 -14.78 13.33
C LYS A 102 -7.14 -15.30 14.75
N PHE A 103 -7.11 -16.62 14.94
CA PHE A 103 -7.31 -17.23 16.26
C PHE A 103 -6.11 -16.97 17.19
N PRO A 104 -4.85 -17.16 16.77
CA PRO A 104 -3.68 -16.72 17.54
C PRO A 104 -3.75 -15.24 17.91
N LEU A 105 -4.13 -14.36 16.98
CA LEU A 105 -4.26 -12.92 17.23
C LEU A 105 -5.39 -12.56 18.21
N MET A 106 -6.54 -13.22 18.09
CA MET A 106 -7.66 -13.00 19.00
C MET A 106 -7.32 -13.49 20.41
N LEU A 107 -6.72 -14.68 20.52
CA LEU A 107 -6.41 -15.29 21.80
C LEU A 107 -5.25 -14.58 22.50
N SER A 108 -4.26 -14.09 21.76
CA SER A 108 -3.10 -13.39 22.34
C SER A 108 -3.48 -12.16 23.16
N ALA A 109 -4.63 -11.53 22.91
CA ALA A 109 -5.17 -10.44 23.72
C ALA A 109 -5.40 -10.82 25.20
N MET A 110 -5.44 -12.11 25.53
CA MET A 110 -5.55 -12.62 26.90
C MET A 110 -4.19 -12.76 27.61
N SER A 111 -3.08 -12.40 26.96
CA SER A 111 -1.72 -12.47 27.50
C SER A 111 -0.97 -11.14 27.31
N THR A 112 -0.17 -10.77 28.31
CA THR A 112 0.70 -9.59 28.26
C THR A 112 2.12 -9.99 27.87
N GLY A 113 2.85 -9.12 27.16
CA GLY A 113 4.25 -9.38 26.81
C GLY A 113 4.44 -10.64 25.98
N VAL A 114 3.61 -10.83 24.95
CA VAL A 114 3.64 -12.01 24.08
C VAL A 114 4.99 -12.11 23.37
N THR A 115 5.67 -13.25 23.53
CA THR A 115 6.99 -13.53 22.93
C THR A 115 6.92 -14.58 21.83
N PHE A 116 5.87 -15.40 21.81
CA PHE A 116 5.69 -16.44 20.80
C PHE A 116 4.21 -16.75 20.60
N VAL A 117 3.82 -16.98 19.35
CA VAL A 117 2.53 -17.59 19.01
C VAL A 117 2.70 -18.73 18.02
N ARG A 118 1.92 -19.80 18.19
CA ARG A 118 1.88 -20.95 17.28
C ARG A 118 0.45 -21.30 16.92
N ALA A 119 0.24 -21.69 15.67
CA ALA A 119 -0.93 -22.45 15.23
C ALA A 119 -0.47 -23.75 14.57
N GLU A 120 -1.07 -24.87 14.96
CA GLU A 120 -0.66 -26.19 14.49
C GLU A 120 -1.86 -27.09 14.18
N GLU A 121 -1.86 -27.66 12.98
CA GLU A 121 -2.84 -28.63 12.54
C GLU A 121 -2.33 -30.07 12.72
N TYR A 122 -3.22 -30.96 13.17
CA TYR A 122 -3.03 -32.41 13.20
C TYR A 122 -4.23 -33.06 12.50
N SER A 123 -4.02 -33.51 11.26
CA SER A 123 -5.10 -34.04 10.41
C SER A 123 -4.71 -35.35 9.74
N ASP A 124 -5.63 -36.30 9.76
CA ASP A 124 -5.58 -37.53 8.99
C ASP A 124 -6.20 -37.28 7.61
N LEU A 125 -5.40 -37.41 6.55
CA LEU A 125 -5.87 -37.08 5.20
C LEU A 125 -6.59 -38.23 4.52
N ARG A 126 -6.86 -39.34 5.21
CA ARG A 126 -7.66 -40.44 4.65
C ARG A 126 -9.14 -40.10 4.51
N THR A 127 -9.63 -39.03 5.15
CA THR A 127 -11.00 -38.51 4.93
C THR A 127 -11.06 -37.43 3.85
N TYR A 128 -9.93 -36.97 3.32
CA TYR A 128 -9.91 -35.88 2.36
C TYR A 128 -10.39 -36.33 0.98
N GLU A 129 -11.56 -35.82 0.57
CA GLU A 129 -12.30 -36.23 -0.65
C GLU A 129 -11.75 -35.67 -1.96
N ALA A 130 -10.42 -35.61 -2.11
CA ALA A 130 -9.75 -35.16 -3.34
C ALA A 130 -8.48 -35.98 -3.62
N PRO A 131 -8.62 -37.25 -4.07
CA PRO A 131 -7.49 -38.16 -4.25
C PRO A 131 -6.43 -37.64 -5.24
N ASP A 132 -6.84 -36.97 -6.31
CA ASP A 132 -5.89 -36.37 -7.26
C ASP A 132 -5.05 -35.26 -6.61
N VAL A 133 -5.63 -34.49 -5.69
CA VAL A 133 -4.91 -33.48 -4.90
C VAL A 133 -3.94 -34.18 -3.95
N LEU A 134 -4.38 -35.21 -3.23
CA LEU A 134 -3.51 -35.98 -2.33
C LEU A 134 -2.29 -36.58 -3.06
N ARG A 135 -2.52 -37.17 -4.23
CA ARG A 135 -1.46 -37.82 -5.02
C ARG A 135 -0.56 -36.79 -5.71
N HIS A 136 -1.12 -35.94 -6.54
CA HIS A 136 -0.36 -35.15 -7.51
C HIS A 136 0.05 -33.78 -6.99
N VAL A 137 -0.69 -33.23 -6.04
CA VAL A 137 -0.36 -31.95 -5.42
C VAL A 137 0.36 -32.19 -4.10
N MET A 138 -0.18 -33.05 -3.23
CA MET A 138 0.38 -33.37 -1.92
C MET A 138 1.47 -34.43 -1.91
N GLY A 139 1.67 -35.16 -3.01
CA GLY A 139 2.81 -36.07 -3.15
C GLY A 139 2.76 -37.31 -2.25
N PHE A 140 1.59 -37.64 -1.69
CA PHE A 140 1.42 -38.91 -0.98
C PHE A 140 1.56 -40.08 -1.96
N GLY A 141 2.21 -41.17 -1.54
CA GLY A 141 2.51 -42.30 -2.41
C GLY A 141 3.66 -42.07 -3.40
N GLU A 142 4.36 -40.93 -3.36
CA GLU A 142 5.61 -40.69 -4.10
C GLU A 142 6.85 -41.04 -3.26
N THR A 143 8.03 -40.99 -3.88
CA THR A 143 9.30 -41.12 -3.17
C THR A 143 9.64 -39.84 -2.38
N PRO A 144 10.39 -39.94 -1.26
CA PRO A 144 10.81 -38.78 -0.48
C PRO A 144 11.44 -37.64 -1.31
N ASP A 145 12.38 -37.99 -2.20
CA ASP A 145 13.07 -37.01 -3.05
C ASP A 145 12.10 -36.22 -3.93
N LYS A 146 11.11 -36.89 -4.53
CA LYS A 146 10.10 -36.24 -5.36
C LYS A 146 9.15 -35.37 -4.52
N ALA A 147 8.74 -35.85 -3.35
CA ALA A 147 7.84 -35.09 -2.47
C ALA A 147 8.51 -33.81 -1.93
N LEU A 148 9.80 -33.88 -1.59
CA LEU A 148 10.59 -32.75 -1.08
C LEU A 148 10.93 -31.71 -2.16
N THR A 149 11.15 -32.16 -3.40
CA THR A 149 11.49 -31.26 -4.52
C THR A 149 10.28 -30.78 -5.34
N GLY A 150 9.09 -31.31 -5.04
CA GLY A 150 7.84 -31.00 -5.73
C GLY A 150 7.34 -29.56 -5.55
N PRO A 151 6.37 -29.11 -6.36
CA PRO A 151 5.90 -27.72 -6.37
C PRO A 151 5.03 -27.35 -5.15
N MET A 152 4.67 -28.31 -4.30
CA MET A 152 3.78 -28.13 -3.15
C MET A 152 4.23 -27.02 -2.20
N GLN A 153 5.49 -27.04 -1.76
CA GLN A 153 5.98 -26.06 -0.79
C GLN A 153 5.70 -24.64 -1.29
N LYS A 154 6.05 -24.35 -2.55
CA LYS A 154 5.84 -23.03 -3.15
C LYS A 154 4.37 -22.65 -3.26
N MET A 155 3.47 -23.61 -3.50
CA MET A 155 2.02 -23.36 -3.55
C MET A 155 1.48 -23.03 -2.16
N LEU A 156 1.89 -23.76 -1.12
CA LEU A 156 1.47 -23.53 0.26
C LEU A 156 2.08 -22.24 0.85
N ASP A 157 3.33 -21.94 0.50
CA ASP A 157 4.06 -20.73 0.91
C ASP A 157 3.23 -19.47 0.65
N ALA A 158 2.56 -19.39 -0.51
CA ALA A 158 1.78 -18.22 -0.89
C ALA A 158 0.70 -17.85 0.15
N GLY A 159 0.07 -18.83 0.79
CA GLY A 159 -0.96 -18.62 1.81
C GLY A 159 -0.41 -18.57 3.24
N PHE A 160 0.41 -19.54 3.62
CA PHE A 160 0.89 -19.65 5.01
C PHE A 160 1.90 -18.56 5.39
N ILE A 161 2.70 -18.05 4.44
CA ILE A 161 3.56 -16.89 4.69
C ILE A 161 2.70 -15.64 4.96
N GLN A 162 1.54 -15.48 4.32
CA GLN A 162 0.62 -14.37 4.60
C GLN A 162 0.03 -14.49 6.02
N ALA A 163 -0.34 -15.70 6.45
CA ALA A 163 -0.81 -15.95 7.81
C ALA A 163 0.25 -15.60 8.86
N VAL A 164 1.49 -16.08 8.68
CA VAL A 164 2.63 -15.74 9.56
C VAL A 164 2.89 -14.23 9.60
N ARG A 165 2.92 -13.57 8.43
CA ARG A 165 3.11 -12.12 8.33
C ARG A 165 2.01 -11.32 9.03
N MET A 166 0.75 -11.75 8.92
CA MET A 166 -0.34 -11.10 9.65
C MET A 166 -0.08 -11.17 11.16
N CYS A 167 0.33 -12.33 11.68
CA CYS A 167 0.68 -12.44 13.09
C CYS A 167 1.85 -11.54 13.50
N VAL A 168 2.93 -11.52 12.71
CA VAL A 168 4.09 -10.65 12.95
C VAL A 168 3.69 -9.17 13.01
N ASP A 169 2.98 -8.70 11.98
CA ASP A 169 2.61 -7.29 11.85
C ASP A 169 1.67 -6.83 12.98
N GLN A 170 0.68 -7.67 13.34
CA GLN A 170 -0.34 -7.30 14.33
C GLN A 170 0.14 -7.44 15.78
N LEU A 171 1.07 -8.37 16.05
CA LEU A 171 1.70 -8.50 17.38
C LEU A 171 2.90 -7.57 17.55
N GLY A 172 3.41 -6.99 16.47
CA GLY A 172 4.51 -6.02 16.50
C GLY A 172 5.88 -6.66 16.71
N PHE A 173 6.07 -7.91 16.27
CA PHE A 173 7.38 -8.56 16.35
C PHE A 173 8.36 -7.91 15.35
N ALA A 174 9.57 -7.59 15.80
CA ALA A 174 10.65 -7.12 14.94
C ALA A 174 11.36 -8.28 14.21
N ALA A 175 10.57 -9.13 13.53
CA ALA A 175 11.06 -10.35 12.90
C ALA A 175 11.82 -10.09 11.59
N ASP A 176 12.69 -11.02 11.20
CA ASP A 176 13.33 -11.05 9.88
C ASP A 176 12.25 -10.94 8.78
N PRO A 177 12.44 -10.09 7.76
CA PRO A 177 11.50 -9.97 6.64
C PRO A 177 11.23 -11.29 5.89
N LYS A 178 12.12 -12.27 6.01
CA LYS A 178 12.00 -13.60 5.40
C LYS A 178 11.41 -14.60 6.39
N VAL A 179 10.27 -15.18 6.01
CA VAL A 179 9.69 -16.35 6.68
C VAL A 179 10.49 -17.60 6.29
N ARG A 180 10.97 -18.34 7.29
CA ARG A 180 11.65 -19.62 7.10
C ARG A 180 10.59 -20.70 6.87
N ALA A 181 10.63 -21.33 5.70
CA ALA A 181 9.78 -22.46 5.36
C ALA A 181 10.59 -23.75 5.35
N THR A 182 10.14 -24.77 6.08
CA THR A 182 10.76 -26.10 6.10
C THR A 182 9.71 -27.20 5.95
N GLN A 183 10.13 -28.34 5.40
CA GLN A 183 9.28 -29.52 5.26
C GLN A 183 10.02 -30.78 5.68
N GLU A 184 9.27 -31.71 6.22
CA GLU A 184 9.70 -33.06 6.58
C GLU A 184 8.72 -34.08 6.00
N VAL A 185 9.20 -35.30 5.79
CA VAL A 185 8.37 -36.42 5.33
C VAL A 185 8.56 -37.64 6.23
N ALA A 186 7.49 -38.40 6.40
CA ALA A 186 7.53 -39.76 6.91
C ALA A 186 7.09 -40.72 5.80
N VAL A 187 7.76 -41.87 5.74
CA VAL A 187 7.45 -42.93 4.78
C VAL A 187 6.71 -44.08 5.44
N ALA A 188 5.94 -44.81 4.64
CA ALA A 188 5.30 -46.03 5.09
C ALA A 188 6.36 -47.12 5.37
N THR A 189 6.19 -47.89 6.45
CA THR A 189 7.01 -49.08 6.77
C THR A 189 6.31 -50.39 6.42
N ALA A 190 5.00 -50.33 6.18
CA ALA A 190 4.12 -51.40 5.72
C ALA A 190 3.07 -50.80 4.79
N PRO A 191 2.35 -51.59 3.97
CA PRO A 191 1.29 -51.05 3.12
C PRO A 191 0.21 -50.32 3.93
N ILE A 192 -0.17 -49.11 3.50
CA ILE A 192 -1.22 -48.29 4.12
C ILE A 192 -2.36 -48.08 3.12
N ASP A 193 -3.58 -48.44 3.51
CA ASP A 193 -4.78 -48.16 2.71
C ASP A 193 -5.15 -46.69 2.78
N SER A 194 -5.41 -46.07 1.62
CA SER A 194 -5.71 -44.65 1.51
C SER A 194 -6.67 -44.35 0.35
N PRO A 195 -7.24 -43.13 0.29
CA PRO A 195 -8.11 -42.70 -0.81
C PRO A 195 -7.45 -42.70 -2.19
N ILE A 196 -6.11 -42.70 -2.25
CA ILE A 196 -5.33 -42.72 -3.50
C ILE A 196 -4.88 -44.14 -3.90
N GLY A 197 -5.44 -45.16 -3.25
CA GLY A 197 -4.96 -46.54 -3.32
C GLY A 197 -3.93 -46.85 -2.23
N GLN A 198 -3.29 -48.01 -2.35
CA GLN A 198 -2.31 -48.45 -1.36
C GLN A 198 -1.01 -47.64 -1.47
N ILE A 199 -0.53 -47.14 -0.32
CA ILE A 199 0.80 -46.53 -0.19
C ILE A 199 1.76 -47.62 0.27
N GLU A 200 2.78 -47.88 -0.54
CA GLU A 200 3.73 -48.97 -0.34
C GLU A 200 4.89 -48.56 0.58
N PRO A 201 5.57 -49.53 1.24
CA PRO A 201 6.75 -49.24 2.05
C PRO A 201 7.81 -48.39 1.31
N GLY A 202 8.32 -47.37 1.99
CA GLY A 202 9.29 -46.41 1.44
C GLY A 202 8.66 -45.24 0.66
N GLN A 203 7.34 -45.24 0.45
CA GLN A 203 6.62 -44.09 -0.12
C GLN A 203 6.14 -43.13 0.97
N VAL A 204 5.99 -41.86 0.62
CA VAL A 204 5.56 -40.80 1.54
C VAL A 204 4.12 -41.04 2.02
N ALA A 205 3.95 -41.13 3.33
CA ALA A 205 2.69 -41.34 4.04
C ALA A 205 2.43 -40.29 5.13
N GLY A 206 3.42 -39.44 5.45
CA GLY A 206 3.26 -38.29 6.33
C GLY A 206 4.02 -37.09 5.78
N ARG A 207 3.43 -35.90 5.96
CA ARG A 207 4.06 -34.62 5.62
C ARG A 207 3.90 -33.64 6.76
N LYS A 208 4.98 -32.92 7.05
CA LYS A 208 4.99 -31.82 8.00
C LYS A 208 5.60 -30.60 7.36
N PHE A 209 4.99 -29.45 7.58
CA PHE A 209 5.50 -28.17 7.11
C PHE A 209 5.52 -27.17 8.25
N HIS A 210 6.56 -26.34 8.28
CA HIS A 210 6.68 -25.21 9.20
C HIS A 210 6.90 -23.92 8.42
N TRP A 211 6.21 -22.87 8.83
CA TRP A 211 6.46 -21.49 8.43
C TRP A 211 6.74 -20.68 9.68
N GLU A 212 7.93 -20.11 9.77
CA GLU A 212 8.43 -19.44 10.97
C GLU A 212 8.92 -18.04 10.67
N ALA A 213 8.48 -17.07 11.48
CA ALA A 213 9.13 -15.77 11.58
C ALA A 213 10.10 -15.79 12.76
N LEU A 214 11.30 -15.23 12.55
CA LEU A 214 12.41 -15.30 13.50
C LEU A 214 12.81 -13.90 13.99
N VAL A 215 13.16 -13.77 15.26
CA VAL A 215 13.87 -12.61 15.83
C VAL A 215 15.17 -13.14 16.40
N ASP A 216 16.32 -12.62 15.95
CA ASP A 216 17.64 -13.10 16.39
C ASP A 216 17.79 -14.64 16.31
N ASP A 217 17.36 -15.23 15.18
CA ASP A 217 17.30 -16.67 14.89
C ASP A 217 16.30 -17.50 15.72
N GLU A 218 15.57 -16.89 16.67
CA GLU A 218 14.56 -17.55 17.49
C GLU A 218 13.13 -17.39 16.92
N PRO A 219 12.34 -18.47 16.78
CA PRO A 219 10.96 -18.38 16.30
C PRO A 219 10.06 -17.57 17.24
N VAL A 220 9.37 -16.57 16.68
CA VAL A 220 8.35 -15.75 17.40
C VAL A 220 6.93 -15.98 16.88
N VAL A 221 6.80 -16.46 15.64
CA VAL A 221 5.53 -16.92 15.06
C VAL A 221 5.80 -18.23 14.34
N ARG A 222 4.99 -19.26 14.60
CA ARG A 222 5.05 -20.53 13.87
C ARG A 222 3.67 -20.98 13.41
N VAL A 223 3.54 -21.29 12.13
CA VAL A 223 2.40 -22.07 11.63
C VAL A 223 2.90 -23.42 11.16
N THR A 224 2.24 -24.48 11.62
CA THR A 224 2.61 -25.87 11.31
C THR A 224 1.39 -26.63 10.80
N VAL A 225 1.60 -27.49 9.80
CA VAL A 225 0.61 -28.53 9.46
C VAL A 225 1.23 -29.90 9.54
N ASN A 226 0.54 -30.83 10.21
CA ASN A 226 0.89 -32.24 10.30
C ASN A 226 -0.20 -33.04 9.57
N TRP A 227 0.13 -33.52 8.38
CA TRP A 227 -0.77 -34.29 7.52
C TRP A 227 -0.29 -35.73 7.42
N LEU A 228 -1.09 -36.67 7.89
CA LEU A 228 -0.70 -38.07 8.05
C LEU A 228 -1.74 -38.99 7.38
N MET A 229 -1.28 -40.11 6.85
CA MET A 229 -2.15 -41.21 6.39
C MET A 229 -2.33 -42.23 7.52
N GLY A 230 -2.93 -41.78 8.63
CA GLY A 230 -2.91 -42.50 9.91
C GLY A 230 -1.58 -42.40 10.66
N GLU A 231 -1.52 -42.96 11.87
CA GLU A 231 -0.34 -42.89 12.77
C GLU A 231 0.49 -44.18 12.76
N ASP A 232 -0.07 -45.26 12.22
CA ASP A 232 0.58 -46.57 12.17
C ASP A 232 1.53 -46.66 10.97
N ASN A 233 2.61 -47.43 11.15
CA ASN A 233 3.55 -47.77 10.07
C ASN A 233 4.25 -46.56 9.41
N LEU A 234 4.62 -45.55 10.19
CA LEU A 234 5.39 -44.40 9.72
C LEU A 234 6.84 -44.42 10.22
N ASP A 235 7.79 -44.04 9.34
CA ASP A 235 9.18 -43.76 9.68
C ASP A 235 9.63 -42.40 9.13
N PRO A 236 10.05 -41.43 9.97
CA PRO A 236 10.02 -41.49 11.43
C PRO A 236 8.60 -41.66 11.99
N ALA A 237 8.51 -42.28 13.17
CA ALA A 237 7.22 -42.51 13.84
C ALA A 237 6.60 -41.16 14.25
N TRP A 238 5.52 -40.78 13.57
CA TRP A 238 4.72 -39.60 13.87
C TRP A 238 3.33 -40.00 14.36
N SER A 239 2.81 -39.23 15.30
CA SER A 239 1.48 -39.42 15.87
C SER A 239 0.81 -38.07 16.08
N PHE A 240 -0.51 -38.04 16.09
CA PHE A 240 -1.33 -36.94 16.57
C PHE A 240 -1.22 -36.76 18.09
N GLY A 241 -0.64 -37.73 18.80
CA GLY A 241 -0.48 -37.70 20.25
C GLY A 241 -1.79 -37.91 21.01
N PRO A 242 -1.80 -37.77 22.35
CA PRO A 242 -2.95 -38.15 23.19
C PRO A 242 -4.21 -37.30 22.94
N ALA A 243 -4.06 -36.13 22.32
CA ALA A 243 -5.18 -35.28 21.95
C ALA A 243 -5.80 -35.65 20.59
N GLY A 244 -5.19 -36.54 19.81
CA GLY A 244 -5.68 -36.93 18.48
C GLY A 244 -5.74 -35.76 17.50
N GLN A 245 -6.55 -35.94 16.44
CA GLN A 245 -6.80 -34.93 15.41
C GLN A 245 -7.37 -33.63 16.02
N ARG A 246 -6.77 -32.50 15.67
CA ARG A 246 -7.12 -31.18 16.22
C ARG A 246 -6.44 -30.04 15.49
N TYR A 247 -6.90 -28.84 15.79
CA TYR A 247 -6.09 -27.64 15.69
C TYR A 247 -5.64 -27.20 17.09
N GLU A 248 -4.42 -26.70 17.20
CA GLU A 248 -3.84 -26.25 18.46
C GLU A 248 -3.24 -24.85 18.29
N ILE A 249 -3.50 -23.98 19.25
CA ILE A 249 -2.93 -22.64 19.33
C ILE A 249 -2.18 -22.52 20.65
N GLU A 250 -0.97 -21.97 20.59
CA GLU A 250 -0.17 -21.66 21.77
C GLU A 250 0.20 -20.18 21.77
N VAL A 251 0.14 -19.56 22.94
CA VAL A 251 0.57 -18.18 23.17
C VAL A 251 1.50 -18.19 24.37
N CYS A 252 2.74 -17.74 24.18
CA CYS A 252 3.69 -17.53 25.26
C CYS A 252 3.81 -16.04 25.58
N GLY A 253 3.69 -15.70 26.86
CA GLY A 253 3.70 -14.35 27.41
C GLY A 253 3.43 -14.40 28.91
N ASN A 254 2.47 -13.60 29.38
CA ASN A 254 2.01 -13.64 30.76
C ASN A 254 0.48 -13.47 30.83
N PRO A 255 -0.29 -14.57 31.05
CA PRO A 255 0.18 -15.96 31.18
C PRO A 255 0.51 -16.62 29.84
N ASP A 256 1.25 -17.73 29.90
CA ASP A 256 1.31 -18.73 28.83
C ASP A 256 0.02 -19.55 28.82
N PHE A 257 -0.48 -19.90 27.64
CA PHE A 257 -1.60 -20.83 27.53
C PHE A 257 -1.68 -21.52 26.15
N THR A 258 -2.43 -22.62 26.11
CA THR A 258 -2.70 -23.40 24.91
C THR A 258 -4.20 -23.63 24.76
N VAL A 259 -4.70 -23.54 23.53
CA VAL A 259 -6.09 -23.83 23.15
C VAL A 259 -6.10 -24.98 22.15
N SER A 260 -6.91 -26.00 22.41
CA SER A 260 -7.12 -27.11 21.47
C SER A 260 -8.56 -27.10 20.98
N ILE A 261 -8.72 -27.20 19.66
CA ILE A 261 -10.01 -27.17 18.97
C ILE A 261 -10.16 -28.49 18.20
N LYS A 262 -11.27 -29.17 18.43
CA LYS A 262 -11.62 -30.45 17.79
C LYS A 262 -12.98 -30.34 17.11
N GLY A 263 -13.28 -31.30 16.23
CA GLY A 263 -14.56 -31.39 15.52
C GLY A 263 -14.54 -30.79 14.10
N PHE A 264 -13.37 -30.36 13.62
CA PHE A 264 -13.17 -29.98 12.23
C PHE A 264 -12.54 -31.09 11.38
N GLN A 265 -12.15 -32.20 11.97
CA GLN A 265 -11.70 -33.41 11.27
C GLN A 265 -12.81 -34.46 11.34
N SER A 266 -13.21 -35.00 10.20
CA SER A 266 -14.21 -36.07 10.14
C SER A 266 -13.65 -37.42 10.61
N ASP A 267 -14.55 -38.32 11.02
CA ASP A 267 -14.18 -39.68 11.39
C ASP A 267 -13.77 -40.50 10.16
N ILE A 268 -12.72 -41.30 10.29
CA ILE A 268 -12.26 -42.20 9.21
C ILE A 268 -13.37 -43.20 8.86
N GLY A 269 -13.81 -43.19 7.60
CA GLY A 269 -14.89 -44.05 7.12
C GLY A 269 -16.29 -43.62 7.56
N GLY A 270 -16.43 -42.42 8.14
CA GLY A 270 -17.73 -41.83 8.44
C GLY A 270 -18.51 -41.45 7.17
N GLU A 271 -19.84 -41.38 7.29
CA GLU A 271 -20.72 -40.86 6.24
C GLU A 271 -20.89 -39.34 6.42
N GLY A 272 -20.80 -38.58 5.32
CA GLY A 272 -21.02 -37.13 5.32
C GLY A 272 -19.80 -36.33 4.86
N PRO A 273 -19.92 -34.99 4.85
CA PRO A 273 -18.87 -34.13 4.31
C PRO A 273 -17.66 -34.03 5.25
N GLU A 274 -16.50 -33.71 4.69
CA GLU A 274 -15.32 -33.35 5.47
C GLU A 274 -15.56 -32.03 6.25
N TYR A 275 -15.54 -32.08 7.58
CA TYR A 275 -15.93 -30.93 8.42
C TYR A 275 -14.99 -29.73 8.30
N GLY A 276 -13.72 -29.93 7.92
CA GLY A 276 -12.80 -28.84 7.63
C GLY A 276 -13.21 -28.07 6.37
N VAL A 277 -13.75 -28.77 5.37
CA VAL A 277 -14.30 -28.19 4.14
C VAL A 277 -15.61 -27.46 4.46
N VAL A 278 -16.48 -28.05 5.30
CA VAL A 278 -17.70 -27.39 5.78
C VAL A 278 -17.36 -26.10 6.53
N GLY A 279 -16.36 -26.13 7.42
CA GLY A 279 -15.90 -24.95 8.15
C GLY A 279 -15.39 -23.84 7.21
N THR A 280 -14.62 -24.20 6.18
CA THR A 280 -14.14 -23.27 5.15
C THR A 280 -15.30 -22.65 4.37
N ALA A 281 -16.27 -23.46 3.93
CA ALA A 281 -17.45 -23.00 3.20
C ALA A 281 -18.32 -22.07 4.07
N ALA A 282 -18.57 -22.47 5.33
CA ALA A 282 -19.31 -21.67 6.29
C ALA A 282 -18.63 -20.31 6.54
N HIS A 283 -17.29 -20.28 6.67
CA HIS A 283 -16.57 -19.02 6.82
C HIS A 283 -16.77 -18.10 5.61
N CYS A 284 -16.67 -18.62 4.38
CA CYS A 284 -16.91 -17.83 3.18
C CYS A 284 -18.33 -17.26 3.13
N VAL A 285 -19.35 -18.09 3.39
CA VAL A 285 -20.76 -17.67 3.38
C VAL A 285 -21.03 -16.64 4.47
N ASN A 286 -20.54 -16.87 5.68
CA ASN A 286 -20.76 -15.98 6.83
C ASN A 286 -20.04 -14.63 6.69
N SER A 287 -19.01 -14.54 5.85
CA SER A 287 -18.33 -13.26 5.56
C SER A 287 -19.12 -12.35 4.61
N VAL A 288 -20.09 -12.87 3.83
CA VAL A 288 -20.82 -12.09 2.81
C VAL A 288 -21.49 -10.82 3.36
N PRO A 289 -22.22 -10.84 4.51
CA PRO A 289 -22.83 -9.64 5.06
C PRO A 289 -21.82 -8.56 5.46
N ALA A 290 -20.69 -8.97 6.06
CA ALA A 290 -19.64 -8.05 6.52
C ALA A 290 -18.94 -7.36 5.33
N VAL A 291 -18.66 -8.11 4.27
CA VAL A 291 -18.02 -7.59 3.06
C VAL A 291 -18.92 -6.59 2.34
N ARG A 292 -20.24 -6.85 2.28
CA ARG A 292 -21.22 -5.87 1.77
C ARG A 292 -21.33 -4.62 2.66
N GLY A 293 -21.24 -4.81 3.98
CA GLY A 293 -21.28 -3.74 4.99
C GLY A 293 -20.10 -2.79 4.88
N ALA A 294 -18.89 -3.30 4.63
CA ALA A 294 -17.68 -2.48 4.45
C ALA A 294 -17.81 -1.44 3.33
N THR A 295 -18.53 -1.77 2.25
CA THR A 295 -18.86 -0.83 1.16
C THR A 295 -19.90 0.22 1.59
N ARG A 296 -20.86 -0.14 2.44
CA ARG A 296 -21.87 0.80 3.00
C ARG A 296 -21.29 1.72 4.06
N ASP A 297 -20.38 1.24 4.90
CA ASP A 297 -19.70 2.05 5.91
C ASP A 297 -18.70 3.03 5.28
N ARG A 298 -18.14 2.73 4.09
CA ARG A 298 -17.46 3.74 3.25
C ARG A 298 -18.40 4.85 2.76
N HIS A 299 -19.68 4.56 2.54
CA HIS A 299 -20.70 5.55 2.20
C HIS A 299 -21.22 6.33 3.43
N LEU A 300 -21.28 5.71 4.61
CA LEU A 300 -21.81 6.32 5.85
C LEU A 300 -20.73 7.05 6.67
N SER A 301 -19.47 6.59 6.67
CA SER A 301 -18.34 7.32 7.26
C SER A 301 -18.06 8.62 6.51
N ARG A 302 -18.31 8.65 5.19
CA ARG A 302 -18.39 9.86 4.39
C ARG A 302 -19.50 10.80 4.88
N SER A 303 -20.70 10.30 5.23
CA SER A 303 -21.82 11.15 5.65
C SER A 303 -21.75 11.67 7.10
N ALA A 304 -21.10 10.94 8.02
CA ALA A 304 -20.95 11.37 9.42
C ALA A 304 -19.75 12.31 9.63
N ALA A 305 -18.66 12.13 8.87
CA ALA A 305 -17.55 13.08 8.83
C ALA A 305 -17.94 14.40 8.16
N ASP A 306 -18.82 14.35 7.15
CA ASP A 306 -19.37 15.52 6.47
C ASP A 306 -20.19 16.43 7.41
N GLN A 307 -21.01 15.87 8.30
CA GLN A 307 -21.92 16.68 9.13
C GLN A 307 -21.24 17.50 10.24
N ARG A 308 -19.99 17.20 10.61
CA ARG A 308 -19.20 18.05 11.53
C ARG A 308 -18.31 19.06 10.80
N GLN A 309 -17.98 18.82 9.52
CA GLN A 309 -17.34 19.82 8.66
C GLN A 309 -18.34 20.79 7.99
N SER A 310 -19.63 20.41 7.90
CA SER A 310 -20.68 21.20 7.22
C SER A 310 -21.15 22.47 7.95
N ARG A 311 -20.49 22.89 9.03
CA ARG A 311 -20.71 24.23 9.61
C ARG A 311 -19.60 25.23 9.26
N THR A 312 -18.54 24.80 8.58
CA THR A 312 -17.47 25.69 8.11
C THR A 312 -16.97 25.41 6.68
N ARG A 313 -17.50 24.40 5.98
CA ARG A 313 -17.21 24.14 4.56
C ARG A 313 -18.50 23.86 3.79
N GLU A 314 -19.15 24.90 3.29
CA GLU A 314 -19.90 24.77 2.04
C GLU A 314 -18.82 24.64 0.94
N GLY A 315 -18.80 23.51 0.23
CA GLY A 315 -17.98 23.36 -0.96
C GLY A 315 -18.42 24.38 -1.99
N ALA A 316 -17.53 25.30 -2.34
CA ALA A 316 -17.68 26.05 -3.57
C ALA A 316 -17.84 25.02 -4.72
N PRO A 317 -18.81 25.19 -5.62
CA PRO A 317 -18.92 24.33 -6.80
C PRO A 317 -17.59 24.36 -7.57
N MET A 318 -17.20 23.25 -8.21
CA MET A 318 -16.09 23.28 -9.19
C MET A 318 -16.34 24.47 -10.11
N THR A 319 -15.43 25.44 -10.08
CA THR A 319 -15.55 26.62 -10.92
C THR A 319 -15.13 26.22 -12.32
N ASP A 320 -16.12 26.06 -13.19
CA ASP A 320 -15.92 25.68 -14.58
C ASP A 320 -14.85 26.58 -15.22
N GLY A 321 -13.73 25.98 -15.62
CA GLY A 321 -12.62 26.64 -16.31
C GLY A 321 -11.40 27.07 -15.48
N MET A 322 -11.35 26.91 -14.15
CA MET A 322 -10.13 27.23 -13.39
C MET A 322 -9.01 26.21 -13.60
N ARG A 323 -7.80 26.72 -13.85
CA ARG A 323 -6.57 25.94 -14.04
C ARG A 323 -5.58 26.17 -12.90
N ALA A 324 -4.97 25.08 -12.44
CA ALA A 324 -3.87 25.11 -11.50
C ALA A 324 -2.53 24.83 -12.19
N LEU A 325 -1.49 25.54 -11.76
CA LEU A 325 -0.11 25.11 -11.91
C LEU A 325 0.38 24.63 -10.54
N VAL A 326 0.67 23.33 -10.44
CA VAL A 326 1.12 22.64 -9.22
C VAL A 326 2.62 22.42 -9.31
N LEU A 327 3.35 22.94 -8.33
CA LEU A 327 4.81 22.90 -8.26
C LEU A 327 5.22 22.08 -7.02
N ALA A 328 5.94 20.99 -7.24
CA ALA A 328 6.19 19.98 -6.23
C ALA A 328 7.50 20.22 -5.44
N GLY A 329 7.71 19.41 -4.41
CA GLY A 329 8.95 19.42 -3.63
C GLY A 329 10.14 18.83 -4.39
N GLY A 330 11.32 19.45 -4.25
CA GLY A 330 12.54 19.01 -4.94
C GLY A 330 13.85 19.68 -4.50
N GLY A 331 13.86 20.39 -3.37
CA GLY A 331 15.06 21.12 -2.91
C GLY A 331 15.47 22.28 -3.82
N LEU A 332 16.75 22.67 -3.75
CA LEU A 332 17.33 23.71 -4.61
C LEU A 332 17.36 23.27 -6.09
N ALA A 333 17.59 21.98 -6.33
CA ALA A 333 17.52 21.39 -7.67
C ALA A 333 16.12 21.58 -8.29
N GLY A 334 15.07 21.31 -7.51
CA GLY A 334 13.67 21.49 -7.92
C GLY A 334 13.34 22.94 -8.26
N ILE A 335 13.73 23.90 -7.41
CA ILE A 335 13.51 25.34 -7.68
C ILE A 335 14.11 25.73 -9.03
N ALA A 336 15.35 25.32 -9.27
CA ALA A 336 16.07 25.61 -10.50
C ALA A 336 15.45 24.91 -11.71
N TRP A 337 15.13 23.63 -11.58
CA TRP A 337 14.56 22.81 -12.65
C TRP A 337 13.17 23.27 -13.06
N GLU A 338 12.25 23.52 -12.13
CA GLU A 338 10.90 24.01 -12.43
C GLU A 338 10.94 25.36 -13.14
N THR A 339 11.78 26.29 -12.66
CA THR A 339 12.03 27.59 -13.32
C THR A 339 12.55 27.38 -14.76
N GLY A 340 13.47 26.43 -14.94
CA GLY A 340 13.98 26.04 -16.25
C GLY A 340 12.91 25.48 -17.17
N VAL A 341 12.12 24.50 -16.70
CA VAL A 341 11.04 23.87 -17.47
C VAL A 341 10.04 24.91 -17.97
N LEU A 342 9.59 25.81 -17.09
CA LEU A 342 8.69 26.88 -17.46
C LEU A 342 9.30 27.78 -18.55
N LEU A 343 10.56 28.18 -18.41
CA LEU A 343 11.24 29.01 -19.41
C LEU A 343 11.42 28.27 -20.74
N GLY A 344 11.74 26.98 -20.69
CA GLY A 344 11.88 26.14 -21.87
C GLY A 344 10.57 25.99 -22.65
N ILE A 345 9.45 25.88 -21.94
CA ILE A 345 8.11 25.88 -22.55
C ILE A 345 7.82 27.25 -23.18
N CYS A 346 8.13 28.36 -22.49
CA CYS A 346 7.98 29.70 -23.04
C CYS A 346 8.84 29.97 -24.28
N ASP A 347 10.06 29.41 -24.33
CA ASP A 347 10.96 29.53 -25.49
C ASP A 347 10.36 28.87 -26.74
N GLU A 348 9.78 27.66 -26.59
CA GLU A 348 9.38 26.81 -27.71
C GLU A 348 7.89 26.98 -28.08
N ALA A 349 7.02 27.16 -27.09
CA ALA A 349 5.58 27.37 -27.25
C ALA A 349 5.10 28.56 -26.41
N PRO A 350 5.36 29.82 -26.83
CA PRO A 350 5.07 31.01 -26.04
C PRO A 350 3.61 31.13 -25.56
N ARG A 351 2.64 30.67 -26.37
CA ARG A 351 1.22 30.67 -25.99
C ARG A 351 0.90 29.68 -24.87
N ALA A 352 1.42 28.46 -24.97
CA ALA A 352 1.27 27.45 -23.93
C ALA A 352 2.01 27.87 -22.65
N GLY A 353 3.20 28.46 -22.79
CA GLY A 353 3.95 29.05 -21.68
C GLY A 353 3.15 30.16 -20.98
N ALA A 354 2.56 31.10 -21.73
CA ALA A 354 1.69 32.13 -21.16
C ALA A 354 0.48 31.53 -20.45
N ALA A 355 -0.24 30.58 -21.08
CA ALA A 355 -1.40 29.93 -20.48
C ALA A 355 -1.08 29.18 -19.17
N LEU A 356 0.12 28.61 -19.08
CA LEU A 356 0.63 27.96 -17.88
C LEU A 356 0.97 28.98 -16.79
N LEU A 357 1.71 30.02 -17.15
CA LEU A 357 2.06 31.12 -16.24
C LEU A 357 0.84 31.91 -15.75
N ASP A 358 -0.24 31.95 -16.53
CA ASP A 358 -1.50 32.67 -16.23
C ASP A 358 -2.56 31.81 -15.50
N SER A 359 -2.28 30.53 -15.18
CA SER A 359 -3.19 29.62 -14.44
C SER A 359 -3.89 30.30 -13.25
N GLU A 360 -5.19 30.17 -13.03
CA GLU A 360 -5.88 30.95 -12.00
C GLU A 360 -5.37 30.66 -10.57
N VAL A 361 -4.91 29.43 -10.33
CA VAL A 361 -4.37 28.96 -9.04
C VAL A 361 -2.92 28.52 -9.18
N LEU A 362 -2.07 28.96 -8.25
CA LEU A 362 -0.72 28.40 -8.06
C LEU A 362 -0.68 27.60 -6.76
N VAL A 363 -0.20 26.37 -6.84
CA VAL A 363 0.06 25.50 -5.67
C VAL A 363 1.54 25.22 -5.59
N GLY A 364 2.13 25.42 -4.42
CA GLY A 364 3.55 25.18 -4.20
C GLY A 364 3.84 24.38 -2.94
N THR A 365 4.61 23.30 -3.08
CA THR A 365 5.15 22.50 -1.98
C THR A 365 6.67 22.60 -1.95
N SER A 366 7.26 23.02 -0.83
CA SER A 366 8.73 23.09 -0.65
C SER A 366 9.42 23.92 -1.75
N ALA A 367 10.19 23.28 -2.64
CA ALA A 367 10.76 23.93 -3.83
C ALA A 367 9.70 24.73 -4.61
N GLY A 368 8.56 24.09 -4.89
CA GLY A 368 7.46 24.71 -5.60
C GLY A 368 6.82 25.90 -4.89
N SER A 369 6.88 26.00 -3.55
CA SER A 369 6.38 27.18 -2.84
C SER A 369 7.25 28.42 -3.12
N THR A 370 8.56 28.22 -3.26
CA THR A 370 9.49 29.27 -3.69
C THR A 370 9.20 29.69 -5.13
N VAL A 371 9.05 28.74 -6.06
CA VAL A 371 8.79 29.04 -7.48
C VAL A 371 7.43 29.73 -7.64
N ALA A 372 6.38 29.23 -6.99
CA ALA A 372 5.05 29.83 -7.04
C ALA A 372 5.03 31.29 -6.52
N ALA A 373 5.75 31.56 -5.42
CA ALA A 373 5.91 32.91 -4.89
C ALA A 373 6.74 33.81 -5.82
N GLN A 374 7.79 33.28 -6.44
CA GLN A 374 8.61 34.00 -7.42
C GLN A 374 7.82 34.38 -8.67
N LEU A 375 7.06 33.45 -9.25
CA LEU A 375 6.17 33.72 -10.40
C LEU A 375 5.12 34.78 -10.07
N SER A 376 4.68 34.83 -8.82
CA SER A 376 3.68 35.77 -8.33
C SER A 376 4.21 37.19 -8.04
N SER A 377 5.53 37.38 -8.04
CA SER A 377 6.17 38.65 -7.64
C SER A 377 6.15 39.74 -8.72
N GLY A 378 5.80 39.39 -9.96
CA GLY A 378 5.90 40.27 -11.13
C GLY A 378 7.29 40.34 -11.76
N THR A 379 8.28 39.64 -11.20
CA THR A 379 9.59 39.46 -11.84
C THR A 379 9.47 38.56 -13.07
N ALA A 380 10.14 38.94 -14.16
CA ALA A 380 10.14 38.18 -15.40
C ALA A 380 10.80 36.80 -15.21
N LEU A 381 10.27 35.78 -15.89
CA LEU A 381 10.76 34.40 -15.75
C LEU A 381 12.24 34.26 -16.17
N GLU A 382 12.69 35.03 -17.16
CA GLU A 382 14.08 35.09 -17.60
C GLU A 382 15.00 35.61 -16.49
N GLU A 383 14.54 36.57 -15.69
CA GLU A 383 15.29 37.10 -14.55
C GLU A 383 15.33 36.08 -13.40
N LEU A 384 14.22 35.38 -13.14
CA LEU A 384 14.18 34.28 -12.18
C LEU A 384 15.14 33.15 -12.59
N PHE A 385 15.19 32.81 -13.88
CA PHE A 385 16.14 31.85 -14.42
C PHE A 385 17.59 32.32 -14.28
N ALA A 386 17.88 33.57 -14.63
CA ALA A 386 19.21 34.15 -14.49
C ALA A 386 19.70 34.13 -13.03
N ARG A 387 18.81 34.34 -12.06
CA ARG A 387 19.11 34.20 -10.63
C ARG A 387 19.54 32.78 -10.25
N GLN A 388 19.10 31.74 -10.95
CA GLN A 388 19.57 30.36 -10.70
C GLN A 388 20.99 30.10 -11.21
N LEU A 389 21.47 30.92 -12.13
CA LEU A 389 22.83 30.87 -12.67
C LEU A 389 23.80 31.82 -11.95
N SER A 390 23.31 32.61 -11.00
CA SER A 390 24.09 33.65 -10.32
C SER A 390 24.81 33.10 -9.10
N ASP A 391 26.14 33.27 -9.08
CA ASP A 391 26.98 32.95 -7.91
C ASP A 391 26.60 33.78 -6.67
N GLU A 392 26.20 35.05 -6.86
CA GLU A 392 25.79 35.93 -5.74
C GLU A 392 24.51 35.45 -5.07
N ALA A 393 23.55 34.98 -5.88
CA ALA A 393 22.34 34.34 -5.35
C ALA A 393 22.67 32.96 -4.75
N GLY A 394 23.66 32.25 -5.31
CA GLY A 394 24.23 31.01 -4.78
C GLY A 394 24.80 31.16 -3.38
N ALA A 395 25.60 32.20 -3.16
CA ALA A 395 26.35 32.45 -1.93
C ALA A 395 25.48 32.77 -0.71
N ARG A 396 24.19 33.10 -0.90
CA ARG A 396 23.24 33.31 0.21
C ARG A 396 22.54 32.02 0.66
N GLU A 397 22.72 30.93 -0.07
CA GLU A 397 22.24 29.63 0.36
C GLU A 397 23.17 29.04 1.41
N ILE A 398 22.58 28.40 2.42
CA ILE A 398 23.33 27.75 3.50
C ILE A 398 23.40 26.26 3.17
N HIS A 399 24.58 25.66 3.36
CA HIS A 399 24.73 24.21 3.20
C HIS A 399 23.98 23.50 4.33
N PRO A 400 23.18 22.45 4.05
CA PRO A 400 22.35 21.78 5.05
C PRO A 400 23.14 21.15 6.21
N GLY A 401 24.44 20.88 6.03
CA GLY A 401 25.33 20.36 7.07
C GLY A 401 25.05 18.91 7.50
N VAL A 402 23.98 18.30 6.98
CA VAL A 402 23.52 16.93 7.23
C VAL A 402 23.47 16.18 5.91
N ALA A 403 23.87 14.91 5.92
CA ALA A 403 23.85 14.03 4.74
C ALA A 403 22.41 13.55 4.43
N ILE A 404 22.10 13.31 3.15
CA ILE A 404 20.75 12.91 2.73
C ILE A 404 20.35 11.52 3.26
N GLU A 405 21.34 10.66 3.47
CA GLU A 405 21.19 9.34 4.07
C GLU A 405 20.68 9.44 5.51
N THR A 406 21.22 10.38 6.29
CA THR A 406 20.81 10.62 7.69
C THR A 406 19.36 11.12 7.76
N ILE A 407 18.95 11.99 6.83
CA ILE A 407 17.56 12.43 6.70
C ILE A 407 16.67 11.23 6.37
N THR A 408 17.08 10.40 5.40
CA THR A 408 16.31 9.23 4.97
C THR A 408 16.11 8.22 6.09
N GLU A 409 17.13 7.94 6.90
CA GLU A 409 17.05 7.06 8.07
C GLU A 409 16.03 7.56 9.11
N PHE A 410 16.01 8.87 9.39
CA PHE A 410 15.03 9.46 10.33
C PHE A 410 13.59 9.29 9.86
N PHE A 411 13.34 9.48 8.56
CA PHE A 411 12.02 9.29 7.99
C PHE A 411 11.62 7.80 8.01
N LEU A 412 12.54 6.88 7.71
CA LEU A 412 12.27 5.45 7.77
C LEU A 412 11.91 4.98 9.19
N ASP A 413 12.63 5.42 10.23
CA ASP A 413 12.28 5.10 11.63
C ASP A 413 10.89 5.61 12.03
N ALA A 414 10.54 6.84 11.62
CA ALA A 414 9.22 7.37 11.92
C ALA A 414 8.11 6.57 11.23
N MET A 415 8.38 6.08 10.01
CA MET A 415 7.45 5.29 9.19
C MET A 415 7.24 3.85 9.64
N GLN A 416 8.18 3.29 10.41
CA GLN A 416 8.14 1.92 10.95
C GLN A 416 7.18 1.73 12.12
N THR A 417 6.49 2.79 12.58
CA THR A 417 5.49 2.68 13.67
C THR A 417 4.28 1.86 13.19
N PRO A 418 4.09 0.62 13.69
CA PRO A 418 3.02 -0.26 13.22
C PRO A 418 1.65 0.26 13.65
N GLY A 419 0.65 0.17 12.76
CA GLY A 419 -0.73 0.59 13.05
C GLY A 419 -0.95 2.11 13.17
N ALA A 420 0.09 2.92 13.11
CA ALA A 420 -0.02 4.38 13.20
C ALA A 420 -0.67 4.97 11.93
N THR A 421 -1.61 5.91 12.10
CA THR A 421 -2.18 6.68 11.00
C THR A 421 -1.12 7.55 10.32
N LYS A 422 -1.43 8.09 9.14
CA LYS A 422 -0.53 9.02 8.44
C LYS A 422 -0.20 10.22 9.34
N GLU A 423 -1.20 10.78 10.01
CA GLU A 423 -1.07 11.91 10.92
C GLU A 423 -0.21 11.55 12.14
N GLU A 424 -0.34 10.35 12.69
CA GLU A 424 0.51 9.86 13.80
C GLU A 424 1.98 9.76 13.41
N LYS A 425 2.26 9.21 12.22
CA LYS A 425 3.62 9.15 11.68
C LYS A 425 4.17 10.54 11.40
N LEU A 426 3.35 11.45 10.84
CA LEU A 426 3.72 12.86 10.65
C LEU A 426 4.00 13.59 11.96
N ARG A 427 3.23 13.33 13.03
CA ARG A 427 3.54 13.86 14.38
C ARG A 427 4.86 13.34 14.91
N LYS A 428 5.19 12.06 14.69
CA LYS A 428 6.49 11.49 15.07
C LYS A 428 7.64 12.17 14.32
N ILE A 429 7.50 12.37 13.00
CA ILE A 429 8.46 13.16 12.20
C ILE A 429 8.56 14.59 12.75
N GLY A 430 7.43 15.21 13.11
CA GLY A 430 7.38 16.53 13.70
C GLY A 430 8.11 16.65 15.04
N ALA A 431 8.00 15.62 15.90
CA ALA A 431 8.73 15.56 17.16
C ALA A 431 10.25 15.48 16.94
N VAL A 432 10.69 14.70 15.94
CA VAL A 432 12.10 14.64 15.53
C VAL A 432 12.56 15.99 14.97
N ALA A 433 11.76 16.60 14.09
CA ALA A 433 12.05 17.92 13.51
C ALA A 433 12.22 19.00 14.58
N ALA A 434 11.40 18.97 15.64
CA ALA A 434 11.48 19.90 16.75
C ALA A 434 12.73 19.71 17.65
N ALA A 435 13.31 18.50 17.66
CA ALA A 435 14.47 18.17 18.47
C ALA A 435 15.80 18.25 17.70
N ALA A 436 15.75 18.40 16.38
CA ALA A 436 16.93 18.43 15.52
C ALA A 436 17.79 19.67 15.75
N ASP A 437 19.12 19.47 15.81
CA ASP A 437 20.08 20.58 15.84
C ASP A 437 20.18 21.19 14.44
N THR A 438 19.68 22.42 14.29
CA THR A 438 19.58 23.13 13.02
C THR A 438 20.00 24.59 13.21
N VAL A 439 20.19 25.31 12.11
CA VAL A 439 20.33 26.78 12.19
C VAL A 439 19.10 27.42 12.84
N SER A 440 19.24 28.62 13.39
CA SER A 440 18.10 29.31 14.01
C SER A 440 16.99 29.62 13.00
N GLU A 441 15.73 29.59 13.46
CA GLU A 441 14.56 29.94 12.65
C GLU A 441 14.72 31.32 11.96
N PRO A 442 15.15 32.41 12.65
CA PRO A 442 15.42 33.70 11.99
C PRO A 442 16.49 33.62 10.89
N THR A 443 17.58 32.89 11.13
CA THR A 443 18.64 32.71 10.13
C THR A 443 18.10 32.02 8.88
N ARG A 444 17.30 30.97 9.04
CA ARG A 444 16.72 30.27 7.89
C ARG A 444 15.69 31.14 7.16
N ARG A 445 14.87 31.87 7.91
CA ARG A 445 13.89 32.82 7.38
C ARG A 445 14.54 33.89 6.52
N ASP A 446 15.69 34.42 6.92
CA ASP A 446 16.43 35.41 6.13
C ASP A 446 16.87 34.84 4.78
N VAL A 447 17.33 33.58 4.72
CA VAL A 447 17.64 32.93 3.44
C VAL A 447 16.41 32.84 2.55
N ILE A 448 15.25 32.43 3.11
CA ILE A 448 13.99 32.36 2.36
C ILE A 448 13.58 33.74 1.85
N ALA A 449 13.63 34.78 2.69
CA ALA A 449 13.31 36.14 2.30
C ALA A 449 14.17 36.62 1.12
N HIS A 450 15.45 36.23 1.08
CA HIS A 450 16.35 36.57 -0.03
C HIS A 450 16.04 35.84 -1.34
N ARG A 451 15.45 34.64 -1.28
CA ARG A 451 15.02 33.90 -2.49
C ARG A 451 13.88 34.61 -3.21
N LEU A 452 13.06 35.36 -2.48
CA LEU A 452 11.82 35.94 -2.98
C LEU A 452 12.04 37.40 -3.44
N PRO A 453 11.64 37.76 -4.67
CA PRO A 453 11.67 39.15 -5.13
C PRO A 453 10.64 40.06 -4.43
N SER A 454 9.52 39.48 -3.97
CA SER A 454 8.45 40.15 -3.22
C SER A 454 8.14 39.38 -1.94
N HIS A 455 7.79 40.09 -0.88
CA HIS A 455 7.37 39.50 0.41
C HIS A 455 5.86 39.67 0.67
N ASP A 456 5.14 40.25 -0.27
CA ASP A 456 3.69 40.45 -0.21
C ASP A 456 2.96 39.36 -0.99
N TRP A 457 1.82 38.90 -0.44
CA TRP A 457 0.93 37.99 -1.16
C TRP A 457 0.42 38.63 -2.45
N PRO A 458 0.35 37.86 -3.56
CA PRO A 458 -0.20 38.36 -4.81
C PRO A 458 -1.72 38.54 -4.73
N ARG A 459 -2.31 39.19 -5.74
CA ARG A 459 -3.79 39.19 -5.91
C ARG A 459 -4.34 37.84 -6.41
N ARG A 460 -3.51 37.08 -7.13
CA ARG A 460 -3.82 35.74 -7.62
C ARG A 460 -3.92 34.76 -6.47
N VAL A 461 -4.68 33.68 -6.64
CA VAL A 461 -4.76 32.61 -5.65
C VAL A 461 -3.43 31.86 -5.60
N LEU A 462 -2.75 31.94 -4.47
CA LEU A 462 -1.51 31.23 -4.19
C LEU A 462 -1.71 30.37 -2.95
N ARG A 463 -1.39 29.07 -3.06
CA ARG A 463 -1.57 28.07 -2.00
C ARG A 463 -0.24 27.39 -1.71
N MET A 464 0.15 27.39 -0.44
CA MET A 464 1.38 26.76 0.02
C MET A 464 1.09 25.70 1.06
N THR A 465 1.78 24.58 0.98
CA THR A 465 1.54 23.43 1.86
C THR A 465 2.50 23.42 3.03
N GLY A 466 2.01 23.09 4.21
CA GLY A 466 2.81 22.79 5.39
C GLY A 466 2.13 21.71 6.23
N ILE A 467 2.90 20.96 7.00
CA ILE A 467 2.35 20.02 7.98
C ILE A 467 2.47 20.64 9.37
N ASP A 468 1.37 20.64 10.13
CA ASP A 468 1.41 20.99 11.55
C ASP A 468 2.13 19.89 12.34
N LEU A 469 3.13 20.27 13.13
CA LEU A 469 3.95 19.31 13.89
C LEU A 469 3.15 18.55 14.96
N ASP A 470 2.22 19.23 15.62
CA ASP A 470 1.53 18.71 16.79
C ASP A 470 0.29 17.88 16.40
N THR A 471 -0.34 18.16 15.24
CA THR A 471 -1.50 17.40 14.73
C THR A 471 -1.16 16.43 13.60
N GLY A 472 -0.10 16.68 12.84
CA GLY A 472 0.23 15.92 11.63
C GLY A 472 -0.66 16.25 10.43
N GLU A 473 -1.51 17.26 10.54
CA GLU A 473 -2.45 17.65 9.47
C GLU A 473 -1.76 18.51 8.40
N LEU A 474 -2.17 18.32 7.15
CA LEU A 474 -1.86 19.23 6.05
C LEU A 474 -2.61 20.56 6.25
N VAL A 475 -1.86 21.65 6.24
CA VAL A 475 -2.35 23.01 6.27
C VAL A 475 -1.99 23.72 4.98
N ILE A 476 -2.96 24.41 4.41
CA ILE A 476 -2.77 25.26 3.23
C ILE A 476 -2.72 26.71 3.69
N PHE A 477 -1.60 27.38 3.44
CA PHE A 477 -1.45 28.81 3.60
C PHE A 477 -1.81 29.50 2.29
N ASP A 478 -2.68 30.50 2.37
CA ASP A 478 -3.12 31.34 1.27
C ASP A 478 -3.15 32.82 1.68
N ASN A 479 -3.59 33.66 0.75
CA ASN A 479 -3.65 35.11 0.89
C ASN A 479 -4.48 35.56 2.11
N ASP A 480 -5.46 34.76 2.54
CA ASP A 480 -6.41 35.08 3.60
C ASP A 480 -6.04 34.42 4.94
N SER A 481 -4.98 33.61 4.96
CA SER A 481 -4.55 32.87 6.15
C SER A 481 -4.00 33.76 7.28
N GLY A 482 -3.73 35.04 7.02
CA GLY A 482 -3.14 35.97 8.00
C GLY A 482 -1.68 35.69 8.34
N VAL A 483 -0.99 34.90 7.52
CA VAL A 483 0.43 34.52 7.64
C VAL A 483 1.25 35.35 6.65
N GLY A 484 2.44 35.81 7.02
CA GLY A 484 3.34 36.48 6.08
C GLY A 484 3.84 35.54 4.98
N LEU A 485 3.96 36.00 3.73
CA LEU A 485 4.37 35.16 2.60
C LEU A 485 5.70 34.45 2.84
N VAL A 486 6.69 35.19 3.37
CA VAL A 486 8.01 34.63 3.71
C VAL A 486 7.89 33.50 4.72
N ASP A 487 7.01 33.63 5.71
CA ASP A 487 6.82 32.63 6.77
C ASP A 487 6.09 31.39 6.23
N ALA A 488 5.12 31.57 5.32
CA ALA A 488 4.45 30.48 4.63
C ALA A 488 5.42 29.68 3.72
N VAL A 489 6.26 30.38 2.94
CA VAL A 489 7.31 29.74 2.13
C VAL A 489 8.33 29.03 3.04
N ALA A 490 8.73 29.68 4.14
CA ALA A 490 9.68 29.09 5.09
C ALA A 490 9.12 27.82 5.74
N ALA A 491 7.85 27.83 6.16
CA ALA A 491 7.16 26.65 6.70
C ALA A 491 7.10 25.52 5.67
N SER A 492 6.74 25.85 4.43
CA SER A 492 6.69 24.88 3.34
C SER A 492 8.08 24.33 2.97
N CYS A 493 9.16 25.06 3.24
CA CYS A 493 10.56 24.64 3.01
C CYS A 493 11.27 24.06 4.25
N ALA A 494 10.56 23.86 5.37
CA ALA A 494 11.16 23.43 6.64
C ALA A 494 11.33 21.90 6.70
N VAL A 495 12.27 21.39 5.90
CA VAL A 495 12.56 19.95 5.79
C VAL A 495 13.01 19.40 7.16
N PRO A 496 12.30 18.42 7.74
CA PRO A 496 12.65 17.80 9.02
C PRO A 496 14.10 17.32 9.10
N GLY A 497 14.79 17.66 10.18
CA GLY A 497 16.19 17.29 10.40
C GLY A 497 17.22 18.15 9.64
N VAL A 498 16.78 19.04 8.75
CA VAL A 498 17.66 19.92 7.97
C VAL A 498 17.46 21.38 8.34
N TRP A 499 16.20 21.81 8.34
CA TRP A 499 15.81 23.19 8.59
C TRP A 499 14.90 23.26 9.82
N PRO A 500 14.98 24.34 10.61
CA PRO A 500 14.15 24.49 11.80
C PRO A 500 12.66 24.55 11.40
N PRO A 501 11.76 23.89 12.15
CA PRO A 501 10.32 24.11 12.01
C PRO A 501 9.98 25.60 12.22
N VAL A 502 8.99 26.10 11.48
CA VAL A 502 8.60 27.53 11.52
C VAL A 502 7.44 27.74 12.47
N ARG A 503 7.55 28.70 13.37
CA ARG A 503 6.50 29.07 14.31
C ARG A 503 5.60 30.14 13.72
N ILE A 504 4.32 29.82 13.58
CA ILE A 504 3.29 30.77 13.13
C ILE A 504 2.21 30.81 14.22
N GLY A 505 2.14 31.94 14.93
CA GLY A 505 1.32 32.06 16.14
C GLY A 505 1.76 31.07 17.22
N SER A 506 0.83 30.26 17.71
CA SER A 506 1.10 29.22 18.71
C SER A 506 1.48 27.86 18.11
N ARG A 507 1.43 27.70 16.78
CA ARG A 507 1.63 26.43 16.07
C ARG A 507 3.02 26.40 15.43
N ARG A 508 3.51 25.19 15.15
CA ARG A 508 4.78 24.98 14.45
C ARG A 508 4.52 24.12 13.21
N PHE A 509 5.23 24.43 12.14
CA PHE A 509 5.04 23.82 10.84
C PHE A 509 6.35 23.28 10.25
N MET A 510 6.25 22.14 9.57
CA MET A 510 7.31 21.54 8.74
C MET A 510 6.85 21.47 7.28
N ASP A 511 7.79 21.10 6.42
CA ASP A 511 7.60 20.96 4.98
C ASP A 511 6.39 20.08 4.62
N GLY A 512 5.49 20.58 3.76
CA GLY A 512 4.32 19.86 3.24
C GLY A 512 4.68 18.60 2.45
N GLY A 513 5.87 18.62 1.83
CA GLY A 513 6.53 17.55 1.10
C GLY A 513 6.69 16.27 1.89
N VAL A 514 6.73 16.38 3.22
CA VAL A 514 6.80 15.24 4.14
C VAL A 514 5.58 14.34 3.97
N GLY A 515 4.38 14.92 3.79
CA GLY A 515 3.13 14.15 3.62
C GLY A 515 2.81 13.80 2.17
N SER A 516 3.14 14.69 1.25
CA SER A 516 3.14 14.46 -0.21
C SER A 516 4.00 15.53 -0.85
N THR A 517 4.80 15.19 -1.85
CA THR A 517 5.62 16.17 -2.56
C THR A 517 4.82 17.02 -3.52
N VAL A 518 3.63 16.59 -3.98
CA VAL A 518 2.82 17.31 -4.97
C VAL A 518 1.56 17.95 -4.38
N ASN A 519 0.94 17.34 -3.35
CA ASN A 519 -0.26 17.83 -2.67
C ASN A 519 -1.39 18.27 -3.63
N MET A 520 -1.82 17.39 -4.54
CA MET A 520 -2.86 17.68 -5.55
C MET A 520 -4.20 18.08 -4.94
N SER A 521 -4.47 17.66 -3.71
CA SER A 521 -5.66 18.09 -2.95
C SER A 521 -5.74 19.60 -2.74
N ALA A 522 -4.62 20.34 -2.80
CA ALA A 522 -4.63 21.80 -2.72
C ALA A 522 -5.13 22.49 -4.01
N ALA A 523 -5.43 21.73 -5.07
CA ALA A 523 -5.99 22.20 -6.33
C ALA A 523 -7.33 21.54 -6.66
N ASP A 524 -7.98 20.85 -5.71
CA ASP A 524 -9.16 20.00 -5.94
C ASP A 524 -10.40 20.74 -6.47
N ASP A 525 -10.44 22.07 -6.31
CA ASP A 525 -11.46 22.97 -6.84
C ASP A 525 -11.19 23.43 -8.29
N CYS A 526 -10.08 23.01 -8.91
CA CYS A 526 -9.72 23.34 -10.29
C CYS A 526 -10.17 22.24 -11.26
N ALA A 527 -10.60 22.65 -12.47
CA ALA A 527 -10.99 21.74 -13.53
C ALA A 527 -9.79 21.11 -14.26
N THR A 528 -8.65 21.83 -14.27
CA THR A 528 -7.43 21.42 -14.96
C THR A 528 -6.21 21.68 -14.08
N ALA A 529 -5.24 20.77 -14.03
CA ALA A 529 -3.98 20.97 -13.33
C ALA A 529 -2.77 20.53 -14.17
N VAL A 530 -1.73 21.36 -14.24
CA VAL A 530 -0.42 20.96 -14.76
C VAL A 530 0.54 20.86 -13.57
N ALA A 531 1.13 19.68 -13.36
CA ALA A 531 2.04 19.40 -12.27
C ALA A 531 3.49 19.28 -12.76
N LEU A 532 4.41 20.04 -12.18
CA LEU A 532 5.85 19.86 -12.37
C LEU A 532 6.40 19.09 -11.16
N VAL A 533 7.01 17.95 -11.41
CA VAL A 533 7.47 17.02 -10.38
C VAL A 533 8.98 16.81 -10.52
N PRO A 534 9.82 17.42 -9.67
CA PRO A 534 11.29 17.30 -9.70
C PRO A 534 11.82 15.92 -9.24
N SER A 535 11.18 14.84 -9.67
CA SER A 535 11.58 13.45 -9.40
C SER A 535 11.19 12.56 -10.58
N SER A 536 11.68 11.32 -10.56
CA SER A 536 11.19 10.29 -11.49
C SER A 536 9.74 9.94 -11.17
N SER A 537 8.97 9.53 -12.17
CA SER A 537 7.64 8.92 -11.98
C SER A 537 7.72 7.57 -11.26
N GLN A 538 8.91 6.97 -11.19
CA GLN A 538 9.17 5.71 -10.49
C GLN A 538 9.69 5.92 -9.06
N THR A 539 9.83 7.17 -8.60
CA THR A 539 10.32 7.46 -7.25
C THR A 539 9.31 6.91 -6.22
N PRO A 540 9.72 5.97 -5.35
CA PRO A 540 8.83 5.38 -4.36
C PRO A 540 8.39 6.42 -3.33
N SER A 541 7.12 6.35 -2.92
CA SER A 541 6.57 7.18 -1.84
C SER A 541 6.58 6.39 -0.52
N PRO A 542 7.01 6.99 0.60
CA PRO A 542 6.97 6.33 1.90
C PRO A 542 5.53 6.07 2.38
N TRP A 543 4.53 6.76 1.82
CA TRP A 543 3.13 6.70 2.26
C TRP A 543 2.26 5.72 1.47
N GLY A 544 2.87 4.90 0.61
CA GLY A 544 2.17 3.94 -0.25
C GLY A 544 1.65 4.55 -1.55
N THR A 545 0.94 5.69 -1.51
CA THR A 545 0.50 6.39 -2.73
C THR A 545 1.65 7.20 -3.33
N GLY A 546 2.05 6.87 -4.56
CA GLY A 546 3.07 7.62 -5.31
C GLY A 546 2.55 8.95 -5.84
N THR A 547 3.44 9.84 -6.29
CA THR A 547 3.06 11.10 -6.95
C THR A 547 2.23 10.85 -8.21
N VAL A 548 2.49 9.74 -8.92
CA VAL A 548 1.70 9.28 -10.07
C VAL A 548 0.26 8.99 -9.67
N ASP A 549 0.04 8.22 -8.60
CA ASP A 549 -1.30 7.84 -8.15
C ASP A 549 -2.08 9.06 -7.67
N GLU A 550 -1.41 9.97 -6.95
CA GLU A 550 -2.01 11.20 -6.45
C GLU A 550 -2.43 12.15 -7.59
N ILE A 551 -1.59 12.31 -8.62
CA ILE A 551 -1.94 13.12 -9.80
C ILE A 551 -3.06 12.46 -10.61
N ASN A 552 -3.01 11.13 -10.79
CA ASN A 552 -4.06 10.39 -11.51
C ASN A 552 -5.40 10.37 -10.77
N ALA A 553 -5.40 10.53 -9.45
CA ALA A 553 -6.60 10.63 -8.63
C ALA A 553 -7.24 12.03 -8.66
N PHE A 554 -6.61 13.02 -9.29
CA PHE A 554 -7.18 14.35 -9.45
C PHE A 554 -8.50 14.28 -10.24
N PRO A 555 -9.58 14.93 -9.76
CA PRO A 555 -10.91 14.78 -10.36
C PRO A 555 -11.04 15.42 -11.75
N GLY A 556 -10.19 16.41 -12.06
CA GLY A 556 -10.17 17.13 -13.33
C GLY A 556 -9.15 16.59 -14.34
N ALA A 557 -8.89 17.37 -15.39
CA ALA A 557 -7.86 17.04 -16.37
C ALA A 557 -6.46 17.33 -15.81
N THR A 558 -5.52 16.38 -15.91
CA THR A 558 -4.14 16.58 -15.44
C THR A 558 -3.08 16.33 -16.50
N LEU A 559 -2.01 17.12 -16.43
CA LEU A 559 -0.75 16.84 -17.13
C LEU A 559 0.41 16.89 -16.14
N ALA A 560 1.17 15.81 -16.03
CA ALA A 560 2.39 15.75 -15.23
C ALA A 560 3.65 15.79 -16.10
N ILE A 561 4.62 16.59 -15.67
CA ILE A 561 5.99 16.60 -16.18
C ILE A 561 6.91 16.16 -15.04
N TYR A 562 7.51 14.99 -15.19
CA TYR A 562 8.49 14.44 -14.26
C TYR A 562 9.90 14.75 -14.73
N ALA A 563 10.86 14.94 -13.82
CA ALA A 563 12.26 15.11 -14.17
C ALA A 563 12.76 13.88 -14.96
N ASP A 564 13.32 14.13 -16.15
CA ASP A 564 13.90 13.08 -16.99
C ASP A 564 15.31 12.68 -16.52
N ALA A 565 15.90 11.67 -17.17
CA ALA A 565 17.21 11.15 -16.77
C ALA A 565 18.34 12.20 -16.81
N GLU A 566 18.33 13.12 -17.78
CA GLU A 566 19.30 14.22 -17.87
C GLU A 566 19.13 15.19 -16.71
N SER A 567 17.88 15.51 -16.36
CA SER A 567 17.55 16.38 -15.24
C SER A 567 17.95 15.75 -13.91
N LEU A 568 17.62 14.47 -13.69
CA LEU A 568 18.00 13.74 -12.48
C LEU A 568 19.52 13.65 -12.31
N GLN A 569 20.27 13.50 -13.41
CA GLN A 569 21.73 13.56 -13.38
C GLN A 569 22.23 14.96 -13.00
N ALA A 570 21.59 16.01 -13.52
CA ALA A 570 21.94 17.40 -13.22
C ALA A 570 21.63 17.82 -11.77
N PHE A 571 20.66 17.18 -11.12
CA PHE A 571 20.34 17.41 -9.71
C PHE A 571 21.49 16.97 -8.79
N GLY A 572 22.29 16.00 -9.23
CA GLY A 572 23.37 15.44 -8.46
C GLY A 572 22.90 14.61 -7.26
N PRO A 573 23.83 14.15 -6.41
CA PRO A 573 23.51 13.26 -5.29
C PRO A 573 22.79 13.96 -4.14
N ASN A 574 22.89 15.30 -4.04
CA ASN A 574 22.23 16.08 -3.00
C ASN A 574 21.46 17.25 -3.63
N PRO A 575 20.12 17.18 -3.74
CA PRO A 575 19.31 18.24 -4.34
C PRO A 575 19.21 19.51 -3.49
N LEU A 576 19.81 19.53 -2.29
CA LEU A 576 19.91 20.70 -1.41
C LEU A 576 21.26 21.42 -1.50
N ASP A 577 22.22 20.89 -2.27
CA ASP A 577 23.52 21.53 -2.48
C ASP A 577 23.35 22.74 -3.42
N PRO A 578 23.80 23.96 -3.06
CA PRO A 578 23.76 25.11 -3.95
C PRO A 578 24.41 24.87 -5.33
N ALA A 579 25.38 23.96 -5.43
CA ALA A 579 26.05 23.60 -6.68
C ALA A 579 25.11 22.97 -7.72
N CYS A 580 23.98 22.37 -7.31
CA CYS A 580 23.04 21.75 -8.24
C CYS A 580 22.21 22.79 -9.04
N ARG A 581 22.16 24.05 -8.62
CA ARG A 581 21.23 25.05 -9.16
C ARG A 581 21.42 25.32 -10.65
N ALA A 582 22.63 25.71 -11.05
CA ALA A 582 22.93 26.02 -12.45
C ALA A 582 22.71 24.85 -13.41
N PRO A 583 23.24 23.63 -13.15
CA PRO A 583 22.99 22.49 -14.04
C PRO A 583 21.50 22.08 -14.07
N SER A 584 20.80 22.10 -12.93
CA SER A 584 19.37 21.76 -12.86
C SER A 584 18.50 22.74 -13.65
N ALA A 585 18.79 24.04 -13.60
CA ALA A 585 18.09 25.05 -14.40
C ALA A 585 18.28 24.81 -15.90
N GLN A 586 19.52 24.55 -16.34
CA GLN A 586 19.82 24.30 -17.74
C GLN A 586 19.15 23.03 -18.26
N ALA A 587 19.20 21.94 -17.49
CA ALA A 587 18.52 20.68 -17.82
C ALA A 587 16.99 20.87 -17.89
N GLY A 588 16.42 21.57 -16.90
CA GLY A 588 15.00 21.92 -16.89
C GLY A 588 14.59 22.71 -18.14
N ARG A 589 15.37 23.71 -18.56
CA ARG A 589 15.09 24.47 -19.79
C ARG A 589 15.13 23.62 -21.05
N ALA A 590 16.09 22.70 -21.15
CA ALA A 590 16.16 21.76 -22.25
C ALA A 590 14.94 20.81 -22.26
N GLN A 591 14.56 20.28 -21.10
CA GLN A 591 13.38 19.42 -20.96
C GLN A 591 12.08 20.16 -21.28
N GLY A 592 11.92 21.39 -20.78
CA GLY A 592 10.75 22.23 -21.04
C GLY A 592 10.51 22.47 -22.53
N ARG A 593 11.57 22.69 -23.31
CA ARG A 593 11.48 22.79 -24.78
C ARG A 593 10.94 21.50 -25.41
N ARG A 594 11.35 20.33 -24.91
CA ARG A 594 10.86 19.02 -25.41
C ARG A 594 9.40 18.78 -25.05
N GLU A 595 8.98 19.18 -23.85
CA GLU A 595 7.61 19.00 -23.36
C GLU A 595 6.62 20.06 -23.90
N ALA A 596 7.11 21.18 -24.44
CA ALA A 596 6.31 22.33 -24.86
C ALA A 596 5.13 21.96 -25.77
N ARG A 597 5.34 21.03 -26.72
CA ARG A 597 4.27 20.54 -27.60
C ARG A 597 3.17 19.81 -26.83
N ARG A 598 3.55 18.92 -25.91
CA ARG A 598 2.59 18.14 -25.10
C ARG A 598 1.78 19.05 -24.17
N VAL A 599 2.42 20.10 -23.64
CA VAL A 599 1.75 21.15 -22.86
C VAL A 599 0.78 21.95 -23.74
N ALA A 600 1.19 22.35 -24.94
CA ALA A 600 0.33 23.09 -25.88
C ALA A 600 -0.90 22.26 -26.29
N GLU A 601 -0.72 20.97 -26.59
CA GLU A 601 -1.80 20.05 -26.92
C GLU A 601 -2.79 19.87 -25.75
N PHE A 602 -2.28 19.75 -24.52
CA PHE A 602 -3.11 19.62 -23.32
C PHE A 602 -3.89 20.90 -22.99
N LEU A 603 -3.27 22.07 -23.14
CA LEU A 603 -3.89 23.37 -22.85
C LEU A 603 -4.72 23.93 -24.02
N GLY A 604 -4.63 23.33 -25.21
CA GLY A 604 -5.30 23.82 -26.42
C GLY A 604 -4.78 25.17 -26.91
N ALA A 605 -3.47 25.44 -26.77
CA ALA A 605 -2.84 26.77 -26.94
C ALA A 605 -1.95 26.92 -28.19
#